data_AF-A0ABD0NID7-F1
#
_entry.id   AF-A0ABD0NID7-F1
#
_cell.length_a   1.000
_cell.length_b   1.000
_cell.length_c   1.000
_cell.angle_alpha   90.00
_cell.angle_beta   90.00
_cell.angle_gamma   90.00
#
_symmetry.space_group_name_H-M   'P 1'
#
loop_
_entity.id
_entity.type
_entity.pdbx_description
1 polymer ?
#
loop_
_entity_poly.entity_id
_entity_poly.type
_entity_poly.pdbx_seq_one_letter_code
_entity_poly.pdbx_strand_id
1 'polypeptide(L)'
;MEGDPIILKSGIKTRLQENIRWIFNDTLFAEITGDLSKICTDVQCDDGDGRFRERLKVNRQTGSLTIMNITNTDIGCYELQIIREIIHEKHFSVSVN
;
A
#
# COMPACT_ATOMS: atom_id res chain seq x y z
N MET A 1 8.13 -5.13 -23.53
CA MET A 1 7.19 -4.33 -22.74
C MET A 1 6.20 -5.23 -22.03
N GLU A 2 5.53 -6.14 -22.73
CA GLU A 2 4.92 -7.31 -22.07
C GLU A 2 6.02 -8.18 -21.43
N GLY A 3 5.78 -8.68 -20.22
CA GLY A 3 6.76 -9.42 -19.43
C GLY A 3 7.73 -8.55 -18.62
N ASP A 4 7.91 -7.27 -18.96
CA ASP A 4 8.80 -6.38 -18.21
C ASP A 4 8.16 -5.93 -16.89
N PRO A 5 8.96 -5.71 -15.83
CA PRO A 5 8.45 -5.16 -14.59
C PRO A 5 8.21 -3.65 -14.73
N ILE A 6 7.14 -3.16 -14.10
CA ILE A 6 6.91 -1.73 -13.94
C ILE A 6 7.03 -1.33 -12.46
N ILE A 7 7.46 -0.09 -12.24
CA ILE A 7 7.63 0.48 -10.89
C ILE A 7 6.67 1.65 -10.72
N LEU A 8 5.70 1.48 -9.85
CA LEU A 8 4.81 2.54 -9.37
C LEU A 8 5.50 3.25 -8.21
N LYS A 9 6.06 4.42 -8.49
CA LYS A 9 6.75 5.23 -7.48
C LYS A 9 5.70 5.98 -6.66
N SER A 10 5.76 5.82 -5.34
CA SER A 10 4.88 6.56 -4.43
C SER A 10 5.24 8.04 -4.31
N GLY A 11 6.51 8.40 -4.56
CA GLY A 11 7.03 9.75 -4.38
C GLY A 11 7.19 10.20 -2.91
N ILE A 12 6.93 9.31 -1.95
CA ILE A 12 7.02 9.59 -0.52
C ILE A 12 8.05 8.71 0.17
N LYS A 13 8.58 9.18 1.31
CA LYS A 13 9.26 8.33 2.29
C LYS A 13 8.22 7.89 3.31
N THR A 14 8.01 6.58 3.45
CA THR A 14 7.05 6.05 4.42
C THR A 14 7.44 6.52 5.82
N ARG A 15 6.49 7.15 6.52
CA ARG A 15 6.63 7.46 7.95
C ARG A 15 5.86 6.43 8.76
N LEU A 16 6.36 6.15 9.98
CA LEU A 16 5.54 5.49 11.01
C LEU A 16 4.24 6.30 11.12
N GLN A 17 3.07 5.68 10.86
CA GLN A 17 1.70 6.25 10.84
C GLN A 17 1.06 6.53 9.46
N GLU A 18 1.77 6.34 8.33
CA GLU A 18 1.17 6.49 7.00
C GLU A 18 0.79 5.13 6.41
N ASN A 19 -0.51 4.85 6.29
CA ASN A 19 -1.02 3.70 5.55
C ASN A 19 -1.06 4.02 4.05
N ILE A 20 -0.49 3.14 3.23
CA ILE A 20 -0.45 3.28 1.78
C ILE A 20 -1.36 2.23 1.16
N ARG A 21 -2.26 2.65 0.28
CA ARG A 21 -3.13 1.79 -0.50
C ARG A 21 -2.89 2.00 -1.99
N TRP A 22 -2.74 0.91 -2.71
CA TRP A 22 -2.64 0.86 -4.16
C TRP A 22 -3.93 0.29 -4.74
N ILE A 23 -4.55 1.04 -5.63
CA ILE A 23 -5.84 0.73 -6.23
C ILE A 23 -5.67 0.59 -7.73
N PHE A 24 -6.29 -0.44 -8.31
CA PHE A 24 -6.32 -0.70 -9.73
C PHE A 24 -7.78 -0.78 -10.17
N ASN A 25 -8.21 0.11 -11.08
CA ASN A 25 -9.61 0.20 -11.54
C ASN A 25 -10.62 0.07 -10.37
N ASP A 26 -10.50 0.96 -9.38
CA ASP A 26 -11.36 1.01 -8.18
C ASP A 26 -11.25 -0.19 -7.21
N THR A 27 -10.36 -1.15 -7.48
CA THR A 27 -10.14 -2.33 -6.64
C THR A 27 -8.83 -2.23 -5.87
N LEU A 28 -8.87 -2.42 -4.54
CA LEU A 28 -7.66 -2.45 -3.71
C LEU A 28 -6.86 -3.71 -4.00
N PHE A 29 -5.60 -3.58 -4.39
CA PHE A 29 -4.74 -4.73 -4.70
C PHE A 29 -3.42 -4.75 -3.93
N ALA A 30 -3.08 -3.69 -3.18
CA ALA A 30 -2.04 -3.75 -2.15
C ALA A 30 -2.26 -2.69 -1.06
N GLU A 31 -1.97 -3.06 0.18
CA GLU A 31 -1.96 -2.15 1.33
C GLU A 31 -0.70 -2.35 2.18
N ILE A 32 -0.13 -1.26 2.65
CA ILE A 32 1.06 -1.21 3.50
C ILE A 32 0.68 -0.38 4.72
N THR A 33 0.67 -0.98 5.91
CA THR A 33 0.38 -0.24 7.13
C THR A 33 1.57 0.62 7.55
N GLY A 34 1.30 1.75 8.20
CA GLY A 34 2.31 2.75 8.54
C GLY A 34 3.35 2.27 9.54
N ASP A 35 3.03 1.29 10.38
CA ASP A 35 3.99 0.61 11.26
C ASP A 35 4.82 -0.47 10.54
N LEU A 36 4.59 -0.67 9.23
CA LEU A 36 5.17 -1.71 8.38
C LEU A 36 4.95 -3.13 8.93
N SER A 37 4.03 -3.32 9.88
CA SER A 37 3.77 -4.61 10.51
C SER A 37 2.93 -5.51 9.60
N LYS A 38 2.07 -4.90 8.77
CA LYS A 38 1.20 -5.61 7.83
C LYS A 38 1.43 -5.08 6.42
N ILE A 39 1.86 -5.99 5.56
CA ILE A 39 1.83 -5.80 4.11
C ILE A 39 0.81 -6.79 3.59
N CYS A 40 -0.19 -6.24 2.94
CA CYS A 40 -1.27 -6.96 2.33
C CYS A 40 -1.09 -6.85 0.82
N THR A 41 -0.96 -7.97 0.12
CA THR A 41 -0.88 -7.97 -1.34
C THR A 41 -1.97 -8.82 -1.93
N ASP A 42 -2.68 -8.26 -2.91
CA ASP A 42 -3.61 -8.87 -3.83
C ASP A 42 -4.56 -9.87 -3.17
N VAL A 43 -4.22 -11.16 -3.11
CA VAL A 43 -5.06 -12.20 -2.47
C VAL A 43 -5.16 -12.06 -0.94
N GLN A 44 -4.20 -11.39 -0.30
CA GLN A 44 -4.20 -11.19 1.15
C GLN A 44 -5.13 -10.08 1.60
N CYS A 45 -5.65 -9.29 0.65
CA CYS A 45 -6.55 -8.19 0.92
C CYS A 45 -7.98 -8.64 0.65
N ASP A 46 -8.87 -8.39 1.60
CA ASP A 46 -10.28 -8.85 1.54
C ASP A 46 -11.00 -8.36 0.28
N ASP A 47 -10.50 -7.29 -0.34
CA ASP A 47 -11.05 -6.65 -1.55
C ASP A 47 -10.24 -6.93 -2.84
N GLY A 48 -9.21 -7.78 -2.81
CA GLY A 48 -8.36 -8.05 -3.97
C GLY A 48 -8.94 -9.08 -4.93
N ASP A 49 -8.86 -8.81 -6.24
CA ASP A 49 -9.36 -9.70 -7.29
C ASP A 49 -8.40 -10.87 -7.62
N GLY A 50 -7.22 -10.92 -7.01
CA GLY A 50 -6.23 -11.99 -7.19
C GLY A 50 -5.42 -11.88 -8.49
N ARG A 51 -5.53 -10.75 -9.20
CA ARG A 51 -4.92 -10.53 -10.49
C ARG A 51 -3.41 -10.40 -10.46
N PHE A 52 -2.87 -9.77 -9.42
CA PHE A 52 -1.44 -9.50 -9.27
C PHE A 52 -0.73 -10.55 -8.40
N ARG A 53 -1.38 -11.68 -8.15
CA ARG A 53 -0.92 -12.74 -7.26
C ARG A 53 0.47 -13.17 -7.68
N GLU A 54 1.37 -13.24 -6.70
CA GLU A 54 2.78 -13.64 -6.88
C GLU A 54 3.61 -12.68 -7.78
N ARG A 55 3.03 -11.58 -8.28
CA ARG A 55 3.69 -10.60 -9.15
C ARG A 55 4.06 -9.30 -8.44
N LEU A 56 3.66 -9.10 -7.19
CA LEU A 56 3.91 -7.87 -6.45
C LEU A 56 5.19 -7.91 -5.61
N LYS A 57 5.98 -6.84 -5.68
CA LYS A 57 7.09 -6.56 -4.77
C LYS A 57 6.95 -5.16 -4.20
N VAL A 58 7.03 -5.04 -2.87
CA VAL A 58 6.86 -3.76 -2.15
C VAL A 58 8.21 -3.24 -1.67
N ASN A 59 8.52 -1.97 -1.95
CA ASN A 59 9.62 -1.26 -1.31
C ASN A 59 9.15 -0.64 0.00
N ARG A 60 9.54 -1.22 1.15
CA ARG A 60 9.08 -0.79 2.48
C ARG A 60 9.52 0.62 2.90
N GLN A 61 10.58 1.17 2.31
CA GLN A 61 11.11 2.49 2.65
C GLN A 61 10.38 3.64 1.96
N THR A 62 9.73 3.35 0.84
CA THR A 62 9.04 4.35 0.03
C THR A 62 7.55 4.04 -0.11
N GLY A 63 7.15 2.79 0.07
CA GLY A 63 5.81 2.32 -0.30
C GLY A 63 5.63 2.13 -1.81
N SER A 64 6.70 2.25 -2.61
CA SER A 64 6.64 2.01 -4.05
C SER A 64 6.37 0.53 -4.35
N LEU A 65 5.59 0.28 -5.41
CA LEU A 65 5.19 -1.06 -5.82
C LEU A 65 5.87 -1.43 -7.14
N THR A 66 6.39 -2.64 -7.22
CA THR A 66 6.84 -3.25 -8.47
C THR A 66 5.88 -4.36 -8.85
N ILE A 67 5.35 -4.29 -10.08
CA ILE A 67 4.52 -5.32 -10.66
C ILE A 67 5.36 -6.05 -11.70
N MET A 68 5.59 -7.34 -11.48
CA MET A 68 6.35 -8.22 -12.36
C MET A 68 5.46 -8.76 -13.48
N ASN A 69 6.06 -9.10 -14.62
CA ASN A 69 5.41 -9.81 -15.72
C ASN A 69 4.08 -9.15 -16.14
N ILE A 70 4.14 -7.88 -16.51
CA ILE A 70 2.97 -7.12 -16.98
C ILE A 70 2.45 -7.73 -18.28
N THR A 71 1.13 -7.86 -18.38
CA THR A 71 0.42 -8.32 -19.58
C THR A 71 -0.49 -7.23 -20.13
N ASN A 72 -1.02 -7.39 -21.34
CA ASN A 72 -1.96 -6.40 -21.90
C ASN A 72 -3.25 -6.26 -21.05
N THR A 73 -3.59 -7.26 -20.25
CA THR A 73 -4.74 -7.14 -19.35
C THR A 73 -4.46 -6.12 -18.26
N ASP A 74 -3.21 -6.00 -17.78
CA ASP A 74 -2.72 -5.08 -16.72
C ASP A 74 -2.79 -3.58 -17.08
N ILE A 75 -3.26 -3.24 -18.27
CA ILE A 75 -3.52 -1.86 -18.67
C ILE A 75 -4.76 -1.34 -17.92
N GLY A 76 -4.62 -0.20 -17.24
CA GLY A 76 -5.70 0.43 -16.50
C GLY A 76 -5.23 1.58 -15.63
N CYS A 77 -6.13 2.08 -14.78
CA CYS A 77 -5.88 3.18 -13.87
C CYS A 77 -5.26 2.67 -12.57
N TYR A 78 -4.09 3.22 -12.23
CA TYR A 78 -3.40 2.95 -10.97
C TYR A 78 -3.48 4.19 -10.08
N GLU A 79 -4.02 4.02 -8.89
CA GLU A 79 -4.19 5.09 -7.93
C GLU A 79 -3.43 4.80 -6.63
N LEU A 80 -2.90 5.86 -6.03
CA LEU A 80 -2.21 5.84 -4.76
C LEU A 80 -3.02 6.63 -3.74
N GLN A 81 -3.41 5.97 -2.65
CA GLN A 81 -4.01 6.62 -1.49
C GLN A 81 -3.06 6.55 -0.30
N ILE A 82 -2.83 7.70 0.33
CA ILE A 82 -2.01 7.82 1.54
C ILE A 82 -2.92 8.28 2.66
N ILE A 83 -3.12 7.41 3.64
CA ILE A 83 -3.99 7.64 4.80
C ILE A 83 -3.09 7.87 6.00
N ARG A 84 -3.24 9.02 6.65
CA ARG A 84 -2.53 9.35 7.90
C ARG A 84 -3.40 8.96 9.07
N GLU A 85 -2.96 8.00 9.87
CA GLU A 85 -3.56 7.76 11.18
C GLU A 85 -3.08 8.84 12.15
N ILE A 86 -3.86 9.91 12.27
CA ILE A 86 -3.62 10.92 13.29
C ILE A 86 -4.05 10.31 14.64
N ILE A 87 -3.14 9.68 15.37
CA ILE A 87 -3.38 9.30 16.78
C ILE A 87 -3.06 10.52 17.65
N HIS A 88 -4.05 11.37 17.90
CA HIS A 88 -3.99 12.39 18.95
C HIS A 88 -4.55 11.80 20.24
N GLU A 89 -3.72 11.13 21.04
CA GLU A 89 -4.12 10.68 22.37
C GLU A 89 -3.26 11.34 23.44
N LYS A 90 -3.89 12.12 24.31
CA LYS A 90 -3.21 12.84 25.41
C LYS A 90 -3.96 12.56 26.71
N HIS A 91 -3.34 11.76 27.56
CA HIS A 91 -3.85 11.43 28.89
C HIS A 91 -3.25 12.39 29.93
N PHE A 92 -4.08 12.93 30.81
CA PHE A 92 -3.67 13.72 31.96
C PHE A 92 -4.18 13.06 33.23
N SER A 93 -3.32 12.86 34.22
CA SER A 93 -3.70 12.45 35.56
C SER A 93 -3.59 13.64 36.52
N VAL A 94 -4.59 13.80 37.38
CA VAL A 94 -4.62 14.81 38.44
C VAL A 94 -4.84 14.07 39.75
N SER A 95 -3.98 14.34 40.73
CA SER A 95 -4.14 13.86 42.10
C SER A 95 -4.39 15.06 43.01
N VAL A 96 -5.37 14.94 43.89
CA VAL A 96 -5.67 15.92 44.93
C VAL A 96 -5.23 15.32 46.26
N ASN A 97 -4.44 16.08 47.04
CA ASN A 97 -4.10 15.75 48.43
C ASN A 97 -5.01 16.49 49.40
#